data_AF-A0A9D4T4G4-F1
#
_entry.id   AF-A0A9D4T4G4-F1
#
_cell.length_a   1.000
_cell.length_b   1.000
_cell.length_c   1.000
_cell.angle_alpha   90.00
_cell.angle_beta   90.00
_cell.angle_gamma   90.00
#
_symmetry.space_group_name_H-M   'P 1'
#
loop_
_entity.id
_entity.type
_entity.pdbx_description
1 polymer ?
#
loop_
_entity_poly.entity_id
_entity_poly.type
_entity_poly.pdbx_seq_one_letter_code
_entity_poly.pdbx_strand_id
1 'polypeptide(L)'
;MTQATASESSLLANKSQRKPSFVYWVATMISRVATRRHGMREEDTLKLVRSLVVSRVTYSLPYQRLTKSEQDQVGAMLRKAYKAALKLPPSTPTSKLLALGLHNTYSELCEAQLTTQLQRLTLTPTGRDLLLRLGYISQLQDVARRKSIPDHLCTTYKVAPITRNMDPRLHQGRREARVEALKREHGHKNTTYYVDAANYDLANTKAVATVVDHTFKERTSASVRCHNITEDEETAIALALALGYRHQRSLTVLTDSQAACRNYIKGRISQPALNILLNATDTGEHSSTHTPRIWHRIIYMDPGSHGAGGKPGS
;
A
#
# COMPACT_ATOMS: atom_id res chain seq x y z
N MET A 1 22.93 -50.83 42.27
CA MET A 1 22.15 -50.24 41.15
C MET A 1 22.28 -48.73 41.19
N THR A 2 23.50 -48.22 40.94
CA THR A 2 23.86 -46.82 41.26
C THR A 2 24.93 -46.30 40.31
N GLN A 3 24.73 -46.43 38.99
CA GLN A 3 25.67 -45.90 37.98
C GLN A 3 25.01 -45.33 36.72
N ALA A 4 23.70 -45.07 36.71
CA ALA A 4 23.01 -44.57 35.51
C ALA A 4 22.65 -43.06 35.53
N THR A 5 22.88 -42.33 36.62
CA THR A 5 22.42 -40.93 36.77
C THR A 5 23.50 -39.86 36.60
N ALA A 6 24.75 -40.25 36.32
CA ALA A 6 25.87 -39.30 36.18
C ALA A 6 26.19 -38.93 34.71
N SER A 7 25.68 -39.69 33.74
CA SER A 7 26.01 -39.55 32.31
C SER A 7 25.00 -38.72 31.50
N GLU A 8 23.78 -38.47 31.99
CA GLU A 8 22.83 -37.56 31.34
C GLU A 8 23.01 -36.10 31.73
N SER A 9 23.55 -35.85 32.94
CA SER A 9 23.84 -34.52 33.47
C SER A 9 24.98 -33.81 32.72
N SER A 10 25.86 -34.58 32.06
CA SER A 10 26.99 -34.05 31.29
C SER A 10 26.65 -33.74 29.82
N LEU A 11 25.53 -34.26 29.30
CA LEU A 11 25.03 -33.98 27.94
C LEU A 11 24.24 -32.66 27.85
N LEU A 12 23.67 -32.19 28.96
CA LEU A 12 23.00 -30.89 29.04
C LEU A 12 23.94 -29.72 29.37
N ALA A 13 25.16 -30.00 29.86
CA ALA A 13 26.15 -28.99 30.19
C ALA A 13 26.95 -28.45 28.98
N ASN A 14 26.87 -29.10 27.81
CA ASN A 14 27.75 -28.81 26.66
C ASN A 14 27.05 -28.16 25.46
N LYS A 15 25.89 -27.52 25.66
CA LYS A 15 25.17 -26.74 24.63
C LYS A 15 25.38 -25.23 24.72
N SER A 16 26.36 -24.77 25.50
CA SER A 16 26.75 -23.34 25.60
C SER A 16 28.06 -23.02 24.86
N GLN A 17 28.42 -23.80 23.83
CA GLN A 17 29.36 -23.29 22.83
C GLN A 17 28.62 -22.28 21.94
N ARG A 18 28.74 -21.01 22.32
CA ARG A 18 28.22 -19.82 21.62
C ARG A 18 28.70 -19.79 20.16
N LYS A 19 28.01 -20.50 19.27
CA LYS A 19 28.08 -20.21 17.84
C LYS A 19 27.57 -18.77 17.66
N PRO A 20 28.30 -17.87 16.98
CA PRO A 20 27.79 -16.53 16.76
C PRO A 20 26.50 -16.65 15.97
N SER A 21 25.40 -16.12 16.53
CA SER A 21 24.09 -16.15 15.89
C SER A 21 24.20 -15.61 14.45
N PHE A 22 23.42 -16.15 13.51
CA PHE A 22 23.41 -15.71 12.10
C PHE A 22 23.36 -14.17 11.96
N VAL A 23 22.60 -13.50 12.82
CA VAL A 23 22.49 -12.03 12.81
C VAL A 23 23.78 -11.33 13.23
N TYR A 24 24.58 -11.93 14.12
CA TYR A 24 25.92 -11.42 14.44
C TYR A 24 26.85 -11.49 13.22
N TRP A 25 26.81 -12.59 12.48
CA TRP A 25 27.57 -12.73 11.23
C TRP A 25 27.13 -11.69 10.19
N VAL A 26 25.83 -11.52 10.01
CA VAL A 26 25.27 -10.53 9.07
C VAL A 26 25.62 -9.10 9.50
N ALA A 27 25.51 -8.77 10.80
CA ALA A 27 25.90 -7.45 11.30
C ALA A 27 27.40 -7.18 11.10
N THR A 28 28.25 -8.17 11.36
CA THR A 28 29.71 -8.05 11.15
C THR A 28 30.05 -7.90 9.67
N MET A 29 29.37 -8.65 8.79
CA MET A 29 29.50 -8.52 7.34
C MET A 29 29.09 -7.12 6.88
N ILE A 30 27.94 -6.61 7.34
CA ILE A 30 27.46 -5.25 7.04
C ILE A 30 28.48 -4.20 7.49
N SER A 31 28.99 -4.27 8.72
CA SER A 31 30.01 -3.34 9.22
C SER A 31 31.30 -3.35 8.40
N ARG A 32 31.71 -4.51 7.87
CA ARG A 32 32.89 -4.63 7.01
C ARG A 32 32.68 -4.03 5.62
N VAL A 33 31.48 -4.19 5.05
CA VAL A 33 31.15 -3.65 3.73
C VAL A 33 30.93 -2.13 3.78
N ALA A 34 30.42 -1.62 4.91
CA ALA A 34 30.17 -0.19 5.12
C ALA A 34 31.44 0.66 5.33
N THR A 35 32.55 0.06 5.80
CA THR A 35 33.78 0.77 6.21
C THR A 35 34.87 0.85 5.14
N ARG A 36 34.69 0.22 3.97
CA ARG A 36 35.66 0.32 2.85
C ARG A 36 35.66 1.72 2.21
N ARG A 37 36.82 2.17 1.70
CA ARG A 37 37.01 3.50 1.05
C ARG A 37 36.09 3.77 -0.16
N HIS A 38 35.50 2.73 -0.76
CA HIS A 38 34.44 2.77 -1.77
C HIS A 38 33.21 1.95 -1.33
N GLY A 39 32.94 1.92 -0.02
CA GLY A 39 31.90 1.09 0.59
C GLY A 39 30.48 1.56 0.30
N MET A 40 29.50 0.73 0.66
CA MET A 40 28.09 1.02 0.47
C MET A 40 27.65 2.26 1.26
N ARG A 41 26.79 3.08 0.65
CA ARG A 41 26.14 4.22 1.30
C ARG A 41 25.19 3.74 2.40
N GLU A 42 24.85 4.63 3.33
CA GLU A 42 23.96 4.33 4.46
C GLU A 42 22.60 3.77 4.01
N GLU A 43 22.03 4.33 2.95
CA GLU A 43 20.77 3.83 2.39
C GLU A 43 20.89 2.37 1.92
N ASP A 44 22.01 2.03 1.30
CA ASP A 44 22.24 0.69 0.75
C ASP A 44 22.58 -0.32 1.87
N THR A 45 23.29 0.09 2.92
CA THR A 45 23.52 -0.77 4.10
C THR A 45 22.22 -1.04 4.85
N LEU A 46 21.33 -0.05 4.96
CA LEU A 46 19.99 -0.22 5.53
C LEU A 46 19.11 -1.14 4.66
N LYS A 47 19.20 -1.04 3.32
CA LYS A 47 18.55 -2.01 2.42
C LYS A 47 19.04 -3.43 2.70
N LEU A 48 20.34 -3.62 2.96
CA LEU A 48 20.93 -4.92 3.25
C LEU A 48 20.46 -5.51 4.59
N VAL A 49 20.32 -4.67 5.64
CA VAL A 49 19.69 -5.09 6.91
C VAL A 49 18.26 -5.55 6.67
N ARG A 50 17.47 -4.78 5.93
CA ARG A 50 16.07 -5.11 5.63
C ARG A 50 15.95 -6.41 4.84
N SER A 51 16.81 -6.60 3.84
CA SER A 51 16.74 -7.77 2.95
C SER A 51 17.28 -9.06 3.57
N LEU A 52 18.24 -9.01 4.51
CA LEU A 52 18.83 -10.21 5.12
C LEU A 52 18.35 -10.51 6.53
N VAL A 53 18.22 -9.48 7.38
CA VAL A 53 17.88 -9.66 8.80
C VAL A 53 16.38 -9.59 9.00
N VAL A 54 15.75 -8.50 8.57
CA VAL A 54 14.30 -8.29 8.78
C VAL A 54 13.50 -9.36 8.05
N SER A 55 13.85 -9.67 6.81
CA SER A 55 13.19 -10.73 6.02
C SER A 55 13.20 -12.10 6.71
N ARG A 56 14.32 -12.49 7.32
CA ARG A 56 14.45 -13.76 8.04
C ARG A 56 13.64 -13.76 9.33
N VAL A 57 13.69 -12.66 10.07
CA VAL A 57 12.88 -12.47 11.29
C VAL A 57 11.39 -12.57 10.96
N THR A 58 10.90 -11.84 9.97
CA THR A 58 9.46 -11.80 9.64
C THR A 58 8.97 -13.06 8.94
N TYR A 59 9.85 -13.85 8.34
CA TYR A 59 9.46 -15.08 7.65
C TYR A 59 9.12 -16.24 8.60
N SER A 60 9.86 -16.43 9.70
CA SER A 60 9.67 -17.63 10.54
C SER A 60 9.21 -17.34 11.95
N LEU A 61 9.68 -16.24 12.56
CA LEU A 61 9.51 -16.00 13.99
C LEU A 61 8.07 -15.65 14.40
N PRO A 62 7.26 -14.91 13.60
CA PRO A 62 5.88 -14.60 13.98
C PRO A 62 4.99 -15.83 14.21
N TYR A 63 5.34 -16.98 13.64
CA TYR A 63 4.56 -18.22 13.76
C TYR A 63 5.03 -19.13 14.90
N GLN A 64 6.10 -18.74 15.60
CA GLN A 64 6.62 -19.48 16.74
C GLN A 64 6.10 -18.90 18.04
N ARG A 65 5.88 -19.76 19.04
CA ARG A 65 5.53 -19.32 20.40
C ARG A 65 6.81 -18.86 21.11
N LEU A 66 7.14 -17.57 20.95
CA LEU A 66 8.29 -16.97 21.61
C LEU A 66 7.94 -16.44 22.99
N THR A 67 8.81 -16.72 23.95
CA THR A 67 8.81 -16.07 25.27
C THR A 67 9.20 -14.60 25.17
N LYS A 68 8.85 -13.79 26.19
CA LYS A 68 9.19 -12.37 26.21
C LYS A 68 10.70 -12.11 26.11
N SER A 69 11.50 -12.95 26.77
CA SER A 69 12.97 -12.87 26.70
C SER A 69 13.52 -13.16 25.30
N GLU A 70 12.94 -14.12 24.57
CA GLU A 70 13.33 -14.40 23.19
C GLU A 70 12.93 -13.26 22.25
N GLN A 71 11.75 -12.65 22.44
CA GLN A 71 11.34 -11.46 21.70
C GLN A 71 12.30 -10.29 21.94
N ASP A 72 12.69 -10.06 23.19
CA ASP A 72 13.68 -9.03 23.56
C ASP A 72 15.06 -9.30 22.94
N GLN A 73 15.45 -10.58 22.84
CA GLN A 73 16.68 -11.00 22.17
C GLN A 73 16.64 -10.70 20.67
N VAL A 74 15.53 -10.99 19.99
CA VAL A 74 15.32 -10.65 18.58
C VAL A 74 15.35 -9.14 18.37
N GLY A 75 14.68 -8.38 19.24
CA GLY A 75 14.74 -6.93 19.25
C GLY A 75 16.17 -6.40 19.42
N ALA A 76 16.96 -6.99 20.32
CA ALA A 76 18.36 -6.63 20.51
C ALA A 76 19.21 -6.95 19.27
N MET A 77 18.95 -8.07 18.59
CA MET A 77 19.62 -8.46 17.35
C MET A 77 19.30 -7.48 16.21
N LEU A 78 18.04 -7.07 16.06
CA LEU A 78 17.62 -6.04 15.11
C LEU A 78 18.35 -4.72 15.39
N ARG A 79 18.32 -4.22 16.63
CA ARG A 79 19.01 -2.99 17.01
C ARG A 79 20.51 -3.04 16.73
N LYS A 80 21.16 -4.18 17.00
CA LYS A 80 22.59 -4.37 16.69
C LYS A 80 22.85 -4.26 15.18
N ALA A 81 22.02 -4.88 14.35
CA ALA A 81 22.15 -4.81 12.90
C ALA A 81 21.94 -3.37 12.37
N TYR A 82 20.96 -2.64 12.88
CA TYR A 82 20.73 -1.24 12.50
C TYR A 82 21.85 -0.31 12.97
N LYS A 83 22.32 -0.44 14.23
CA LYS A 83 23.49 0.31 14.71
C LYS A 83 24.72 0.04 13.85
N ALA A 84 24.96 -1.22 13.48
CA ALA A 84 26.05 -1.62 12.59
C ALA A 84 25.96 -0.98 11.19
N ALA A 85 24.75 -0.93 10.60
CA ALA A 85 24.52 -0.32 9.29
C ALA A 85 24.70 1.20 9.31
N LEU A 86 24.28 1.86 10.39
CA LEU A 86 24.39 3.30 10.63
C LEU A 86 25.76 3.73 11.17
N LYS A 87 26.71 2.79 11.34
CA LYS A 87 28.03 3.03 11.95
C LYS A 87 27.96 3.64 13.35
N LEU A 88 26.89 3.35 14.09
CA LEU A 88 26.69 3.85 15.44
C LEU A 88 27.44 2.96 16.45
N PRO A 89 28.02 3.55 17.51
CA PRO A 89 28.63 2.77 18.59
C PRO A 89 27.64 1.79 19.22
N PRO A 90 28.09 0.61 19.70
CA PRO A 90 27.21 -0.36 20.36
C PRO A 90 26.53 0.20 21.62
N SER A 91 27.20 1.16 22.29
CA SER A 91 26.72 1.88 23.47
C SER A 91 25.62 2.91 23.19
N THR A 92 25.24 3.14 21.93
CA THR A 92 24.19 4.11 21.57
C THR A 92 22.89 3.78 22.30
N PRO A 93 22.24 4.74 22.99
CA PRO A 93 21.02 4.49 23.74
C PRO A 93 19.88 4.06 22.82
N THR A 94 19.14 3.02 23.24
CA THR A 94 18.02 2.45 22.46
C THR A 94 16.90 3.47 22.23
N SER A 95 16.61 4.31 23.22
CA SER A 95 15.58 5.36 23.11
C SER A 95 15.84 6.33 21.96
N LYS A 96 17.09 6.81 21.82
CA LYS A 96 17.46 7.67 20.70
C LYS A 96 17.37 6.95 19.36
N LEU A 97 17.75 5.67 19.29
CA LEU A 97 17.66 4.90 18.05
C LEU A 97 16.19 4.69 17.60
N LEU A 98 15.28 4.45 18.55
CA LEU A 98 13.85 4.32 18.26
C LEU A 98 13.24 5.67 17.87
N ALA A 99 13.65 6.76 18.52
CA ALA A 99 13.17 8.12 18.21
C ALA A 99 13.49 8.55 16.77
N LEU A 100 14.50 7.96 16.12
CA LEU A 100 14.81 8.22 14.72
C LEU A 100 13.80 7.60 13.74
N GLY A 101 12.95 6.66 14.18
CA GLY A 101 11.94 6.01 13.32
C GLY A 101 12.52 5.18 12.16
N LEU A 102 13.82 4.85 12.21
CA LEU A 102 14.53 4.19 11.09
C LEU A 102 14.24 2.68 10.97
N HIS A 103 13.72 2.08 12.03
CA HIS A 103 13.45 0.65 12.10
C HIS A 103 12.25 0.36 13.00
N ASN A 104 11.47 -0.65 12.60
CA ASN A 104 10.34 -1.12 13.37
C ASN A 104 10.81 -2.05 14.48
N THR A 105 10.09 -2.06 15.61
CA THR A 105 10.28 -3.05 16.66
C THR A 105 9.84 -4.45 16.18
N TYR A 106 10.26 -5.50 16.90
CA TYR A 106 9.83 -6.86 16.57
C TYR A 106 8.29 -7.02 16.63
N SER A 107 7.64 -6.39 17.62
CA SER A 107 6.18 -6.38 17.74
C SER A 107 5.52 -5.71 16.54
N GLU A 108 5.98 -4.52 16.16
CA GLU A 108 5.48 -3.80 14.98
C GLU A 108 5.69 -4.60 13.68
N LEU A 109 6.81 -5.30 13.54
CA LEU A 109 7.06 -6.18 12.40
C LEU A 109 6.06 -7.36 12.36
N CYS A 110 5.74 -7.95 13.50
CA CYS A 110 4.74 -9.01 13.59
C CYS A 110 3.33 -8.50 13.26
N GLU A 111 2.96 -7.36 13.81
CA GLU A 111 1.68 -6.71 13.57
C GLU A 111 1.50 -6.30 12.10
N ALA A 112 2.54 -5.70 11.50
CA ALA A 112 2.54 -5.35 10.09
C ALA A 112 2.40 -6.59 9.19
N GLN A 113 3.08 -7.69 9.56
CA GLN A 113 2.98 -8.96 8.84
C GLN A 113 1.58 -9.56 8.95
N LEU A 114 1.00 -9.60 10.16
CA LEU A 114 -0.36 -10.07 10.39
C LEU A 114 -1.39 -9.24 9.62
N THR A 115 -1.28 -7.92 9.69
CA THR A 115 -2.16 -6.99 8.96
C THR A 115 -2.12 -7.25 7.46
N THR A 116 -0.92 -7.44 6.90
CA THR A 116 -0.74 -7.78 5.48
C THR A 116 -1.41 -9.11 5.11
N GLN A 117 -1.35 -10.11 5.99
CA GLN A 117 -1.99 -11.41 5.75
C GLN A 117 -3.51 -11.31 5.81
N LEU A 118 -4.05 -10.63 6.82
CA LEU A 118 -5.48 -10.39 6.93
C LEU A 118 -6.00 -9.66 5.69
N GLN A 119 -5.32 -8.60 5.25
CA GLN A 119 -5.65 -7.87 4.02
C GLN A 119 -5.60 -8.76 2.77
N ARG A 120 -4.70 -9.75 2.70
CA ARG A 120 -4.68 -10.68 1.56
C ARG A 120 -5.85 -11.65 1.61
N LEU A 121 -6.24 -12.12 2.79
CA LEU A 121 -7.37 -13.02 2.98
C LEU A 121 -8.70 -12.33 2.65
N THR A 122 -8.84 -11.02 2.91
CA THR A 122 -10.06 -10.28 2.53
C THR A 122 -10.25 -10.20 1.00
N LEU A 123 -9.20 -10.38 0.20
CA LEU A 123 -9.28 -10.33 -1.25
C LEU A 123 -9.91 -11.58 -1.87
N THR A 124 -9.80 -12.75 -1.23
CA THR A 124 -10.27 -14.04 -1.80
C THR A 124 -11.55 -14.51 -1.11
N PRO A 125 -12.50 -15.15 -1.83
CA PRO A 125 -13.72 -15.70 -1.23
C PRO A 125 -13.43 -16.69 -0.09
N THR A 126 -12.51 -17.64 -0.32
CA THR A 126 -12.08 -18.62 0.68
C THR A 126 -11.41 -17.96 1.89
N GLY A 127 -10.60 -16.91 1.65
CA GLY A 127 -9.97 -16.17 2.74
C GLY A 127 -10.98 -15.44 3.62
N ARG A 128 -12.04 -14.88 3.04
CA ARG A 128 -13.14 -14.26 3.80
C ARG A 128 -13.89 -15.28 4.65
N ASP A 129 -14.18 -16.46 4.11
CA ASP A 129 -14.82 -17.55 4.87
C ASP A 129 -13.95 -17.98 6.06
N LEU A 130 -12.63 -18.12 5.83
CA LEU A 130 -11.67 -18.40 6.90
C LEU A 130 -11.68 -17.31 7.98
N LEU A 131 -11.67 -16.02 7.58
CA LEU A 131 -11.74 -14.90 8.52
C LEU A 131 -13.02 -14.91 9.36
N LEU A 132 -14.16 -15.26 8.75
CA LEU A 132 -15.44 -15.43 9.48
C LEU A 132 -15.33 -16.53 10.53
N ARG A 133 -14.80 -17.71 10.16
CA ARG A 133 -14.61 -18.84 11.07
C ARG A 133 -13.67 -18.52 12.23
N LEU A 134 -12.65 -17.70 11.99
CA LEU A 134 -11.69 -17.26 13.02
C LEU A 134 -12.19 -16.06 13.86
N GLY A 135 -13.36 -15.48 13.54
CA GLY A 135 -13.94 -14.35 14.28
C GLY A 135 -13.37 -12.97 13.91
N TYR A 136 -12.64 -12.82 12.81
CA TYR A 136 -12.09 -11.54 12.33
C TYR A 136 -13.11 -10.73 11.53
N ILE A 137 -14.23 -10.38 12.17
CA ILE A 137 -15.38 -9.73 11.51
C ILE A 137 -15.06 -8.29 11.09
N SER A 138 -14.29 -7.54 11.88
CA SER A 138 -13.93 -6.14 11.58
C SER A 138 -13.25 -5.97 10.21
N GLN A 139 -12.40 -6.92 9.83
CA GLN A 139 -11.61 -6.91 8.60
C GLN A 139 -12.50 -7.15 7.36
N LEU A 140 -13.69 -7.69 7.57
CA LEU A 140 -14.67 -7.96 6.52
C LEU A 140 -15.65 -6.80 6.32
N GLN A 141 -15.76 -5.88 7.27
CA GLN A 141 -16.64 -4.72 7.18
C GLN A 141 -16.29 -3.85 5.96
N ASP A 142 -15.01 -3.61 5.70
CA ASP A 142 -14.52 -2.86 4.53
C ASP A 142 -14.94 -3.49 3.19
N VAL A 143 -14.94 -4.81 3.13
CA VAL A 143 -15.37 -5.54 1.92
C VAL A 143 -16.89 -5.49 1.79
N ALA A 144 -17.62 -5.61 2.90
CA ALA A 144 -19.08 -5.57 2.92
C ALA A 144 -19.65 -4.19 2.56
N ARG A 145 -18.93 -3.10 2.88
CA ARG A 145 -19.32 -1.73 2.52
C ARG A 145 -19.36 -1.47 1.00
N ARG A 146 -18.67 -2.30 0.22
CA ARG A 146 -18.60 -2.16 -1.24
C ARG A 146 -19.80 -2.81 -1.92
N LYS A 147 -20.39 -2.12 -2.88
CA LYS A 147 -21.58 -2.53 -3.62
C LYS A 147 -21.23 -2.89 -5.06
N SER A 148 -22.02 -3.78 -5.65
CA SER A 148 -21.85 -4.16 -7.06
C SER A 148 -22.35 -3.04 -7.97
N ILE A 149 -21.58 -2.72 -9.00
CA ILE A 149 -22.02 -1.85 -10.08
C ILE A 149 -22.97 -2.68 -10.97
N PRO A 150 -24.14 -2.15 -11.36
CA PRO A 150 -25.03 -2.80 -12.32
C PRO A 150 -24.34 -3.11 -13.66
N ASP A 151 -24.69 -4.23 -14.28
CA ASP A 151 -24.03 -4.72 -15.49
C ASP A 151 -24.08 -3.73 -16.66
N HIS A 152 -25.19 -3.00 -16.82
CA HIS A 152 -25.32 -2.00 -17.87
C HIS A 152 -24.26 -0.89 -17.75
N LEU A 153 -23.93 -0.44 -16.53
CA LEU A 153 -22.85 0.53 -16.28
C LEU A 153 -21.46 -0.10 -16.39
N CYS A 154 -21.29 -1.37 -16.04
CA CYS A 154 -19.99 -2.04 -16.22
C CYS A 154 -19.56 -2.09 -17.69
N THR A 155 -20.51 -2.06 -18.64
CA THR A 155 -20.21 -2.09 -20.08
C THR A 155 -19.84 -0.72 -20.67
N THR A 156 -20.13 0.39 -19.98
CA THR A 156 -19.91 1.76 -20.47
C THR A 156 -18.53 2.31 -20.13
N TYR A 157 -17.72 1.59 -19.36
CA TYR A 157 -16.33 1.98 -19.10
C TYR A 157 -15.37 0.79 -19.22
N LYS A 158 -14.11 1.10 -19.50
CA LYS A 158 -13.01 0.12 -19.48
C LYS A 158 -11.83 0.67 -18.70
N VAL A 159 -11.38 -0.09 -17.69
CA VAL A 159 -10.15 0.21 -16.98
C VAL A 159 -8.97 -0.37 -17.75
N ALA A 160 -7.96 0.45 -18.03
CA ALA A 160 -6.74 0.01 -18.66
C ALA A 160 -5.97 -0.97 -17.76
N PRO A 161 -5.22 -1.95 -18.32
CA PRO A 161 -4.45 -2.89 -17.54
C PRO A 161 -3.50 -2.18 -16.57
N ILE A 162 -3.63 -2.52 -15.28
CA ILE A 162 -2.74 -2.02 -14.25
C ILE A 162 -1.38 -2.68 -14.42
N THR A 163 -0.33 -1.87 -14.41
CA THR A 163 1.05 -2.34 -14.51
C THR A 163 1.37 -3.36 -13.41
N ARG A 164 1.96 -4.48 -13.81
CA ARG A 164 2.42 -5.53 -12.89
C ARG A 164 3.92 -5.36 -12.64
N ASN A 165 4.39 -5.83 -11.49
CA ASN A 165 5.81 -5.86 -11.12
C ASN A 165 6.51 -4.47 -11.16
N MET A 166 5.78 -3.43 -10.79
CA MET A 166 6.30 -2.06 -10.67
C MET A 166 6.50 -1.72 -9.20
N ASP A 167 7.72 -1.89 -8.69
CA ASP A 167 8.04 -1.57 -7.30
C ASP A 167 8.17 -0.04 -7.11
N PRO A 168 7.51 0.54 -6.08
CA PRO A 168 7.51 1.98 -5.86
C PRO A 168 8.87 2.62 -5.53
N ARG A 169 9.89 1.83 -5.19
CA ARG A 169 11.22 2.35 -4.84
C ARG A 169 12.25 1.99 -5.89
N LEU A 170 12.20 0.79 -6.44
CA LEU A 170 13.20 0.31 -7.41
C LEU A 170 12.94 0.82 -8.83
N HIS A 171 11.68 1.07 -9.21
CA HIS A 171 11.30 1.33 -10.60
C HIS A 171 10.87 2.78 -10.84
N GLN A 172 11.47 3.76 -10.14
CA GLN A 172 11.11 5.17 -10.25
C GLN A 172 11.14 5.69 -11.70
N GLY A 173 12.27 5.55 -12.42
CA GLY A 173 12.40 6.05 -13.80
C GLY A 173 11.40 5.40 -14.78
N ARG A 174 11.04 4.12 -14.57
CA ARG A 174 10.00 3.45 -15.37
C ARG A 174 8.61 4.04 -15.12
N ARG A 175 8.31 4.47 -13.89
CA ARG A 175 7.04 5.15 -13.56
C ARG A 175 7.00 6.53 -14.18
N GLU A 176 8.08 7.31 -14.04
CA GLU A 176 8.18 8.65 -14.62
C GLU A 176 8.02 8.62 -16.14
N ALA A 177 8.75 7.74 -16.84
CA ALA A 177 8.62 7.57 -18.29
C ALA A 177 7.19 7.16 -18.71
N ARG A 178 6.50 6.35 -17.89
CA ARG A 178 5.11 5.98 -18.14
C ARG A 178 4.16 7.17 -17.96
N VAL A 179 4.30 7.93 -16.89
CA VAL A 179 3.50 9.15 -16.66
C VAL A 179 3.69 10.11 -17.82
N GLU A 180 4.92 10.33 -18.25
CA GLU A 180 5.24 11.18 -19.38
C GLU A 180 4.61 10.66 -20.68
N ALA A 181 4.70 9.36 -20.96
CA ALA A 181 4.06 8.74 -22.12
C ALA A 181 2.53 8.93 -22.09
N LEU A 182 1.88 8.75 -20.94
CA LEU A 182 0.44 8.97 -20.78
C LEU A 182 0.06 10.44 -20.96
N LYS A 183 0.84 11.37 -20.41
CA LYS A 183 0.65 12.82 -20.63
C LYS A 183 0.82 13.19 -22.10
N ARG A 184 1.79 12.60 -22.80
CA ARG A 184 1.99 12.82 -24.24
C ARG A 184 0.83 12.27 -25.06
N GLU A 185 0.35 11.08 -24.74
CA GLU A 185 -0.74 10.40 -25.47
C GLU A 185 -2.11 11.05 -25.22
N HIS A 186 -2.40 11.49 -23.99
CA HIS A 186 -3.74 11.91 -23.57
C HIS A 186 -3.83 13.38 -23.13
N GLY A 187 -2.75 13.99 -22.67
CA GLY A 187 -2.77 15.28 -21.96
C GLY A 187 -3.23 16.47 -22.79
N HIS A 188 -3.19 16.41 -24.13
CA HIS A 188 -3.69 17.47 -25.02
C HIS A 188 -5.13 17.24 -25.49
N LYS A 189 -5.74 16.08 -25.18
CA LYS A 189 -7.08 15.73 -25.65
C LYS A 189 -8.12 16.38 -24.74
N ASN A 190 -9.08 17.09 -25.33
CA ASN A 190 -10.21 17.70 -24.63
C ASN A 190 -11.22 16.69 -24.02
N THR A 191 -11.01 15.38 -24.25
CA THR A 191 -11.71 14.28 -23.59
C THR A 191 -10.99 13.75 -22.35
N THR A 192 -9.80 14.26 -22.04
CA THR A 192 -8.97 13.81 -20.92
C THR A 192 -9.26 14.61 -19.67
N TYR A 193 -9.46 13.88 -18.57
CA TYR A 193 -9.77 14.41 -17.25
C TYR A 193 -8.88 13.75 -16.21
N TYR A 194 -8.40 14.54 -15.27
CA TYR A 194 -7.66 14.10 -14.10
C TYR A 194 -8.60 14.09 -12.90
N VAL A 195 -8.52 13.06 -12.08
CA VAL A 195 -9.34 12.92 -10.88
C VAL A 195 -8.46 12.66 -9.68
N ASP A 196 -8.82 13.28 -8.57
CA ASP A 196 -8.15 13.14 -7.29
C ASP A 196 -9.14 13.33 -6.14
N ALA A 197 -8.83 12.79 -4.98
CA ALA A 197 -9.57 13.02 -3.76
C ALA A 197 -8.61 13.31 -2.60
N ALA A 198 -8.88 14.40 -1.88
CA ALA A 198 -8.05 14.84 -0.78
C ALA A 198 -8.88 15.15 0.47
N ASN A 199 -8.35 14.74 1.62
CA ASN A 199 -8.89 15.12 2.91
C ASN A 199 -8.56 16.58 3.20
N TYR A 200 -9.51 17.31 3.76
CA TYR A 200 -9.31 18.74 4.08
C TYR A 200 -9.56 19.06 5.56
N ASP A 201 -9.97 18.08 6.37
CA ASP A 201 -10.11 18.23 7.80
C ASP A 201 -9.03 17.48 8.58
N LEU A 202 -8.60 18.05 9.71
CA LEU A 202 -7.58 17.44 10.59
C LEU A 202 -8.03 16.08 11.14
N ALA A 203 -9.34 15.86 11.24
CA ALA A 203 -9.92 14.61 11.70
C ALA A 203 -10.00 13.52 10.61
N ASN A 204 -9.64 13.82 9.36
CA ASN A 204 -9.75 12.92 8.20
C ASN A 204 -11.16 12.31 8.03
N THR A 205 -12.19 13.08 8.35
CA THR A 205 -13.60 12.69 8.24
C THR A 205 -14.30 13.28 7.04
N LYS A 206 -13.64 14.20 6.32
CA LYS A 206 -14.18 14.86 5.13
C LYS A 206 -13.12 14.94 4.03
N ALA A 207 -13.53 14.59 2.82
CA ALA A 207 -12.72 14.71 1.62
C ALA A 207 -13.45 15.50 0.54
N VAL A 208 -12.69 16.09 -0.37
CA VAL A 208 -13.20 16.63 -1.62
C VAL A 208 -12.69 15.75 -2.74
N ALA A 209 -13.62 15.17 -3.49
CA ALA A 209 -13.36 14.52 -4.76
C ALA A 209 -13.43 15.57 -5.87
N THR A 210 -12.44 15.64 -6.74
CA THR A 210 -12.31 16.68 -7.77
C THR A 210 -12.08 16.09 -9.15
N VAL A 211 -12.58 16.79 -10.17
CA VAL A 211 -12.41 16.45 -11.57
C VAL A 211 -11.91 17.68 -12.30
N VAL A 212 -10.74 17.54 -12.92
CA VAL A 212 -10.03 18.62 -13.59
C VAL A 212 -9.84 18.25 -15.06
N ASP A 213 -10.00 19.19 -15.97
CA ASP A 213 -9.78 18.93 -17.40
C ASP A 213 -8.29 18.94 -17.80
N HIS A 214 -8.03 18.65 -19.08
CA HIS A 214 -6.71 18.72 -19.70
C HIS A 214 -5.98 20.07 -19.58
N THR A 215 -6.69 21.17 -19.31
CA THR A 215 -6.11 22.51 -19.07
C THR A 215 -5.88 22.80 -17.59
N PHE A 216 -6.05 21.80 -16.73
CA PHE A 216 -5.99 21.92 -15.27
C PHE A 216 -7.05 22.84 -14.67
N LYS A 217 -8.19 23.02 -15.37
CA LYS A 217 -9.33 23.75 -14.85
C LYS A 217 -10.33 22.80 -14.20
N GLU A 218 -10.75 23.11 -12.97
CA GLU A 218 -11.80 22.36 -12.28
C GLU A 218 -13.09 22.37 -13.10
N ARG A 219 -13.70 21.18 -13.27
CA ARG A 219 -15.03 21.04 -13.90
C ARG A 219 -16.13 20.69 -12.92
N THR A 220 -15.82 19.85 -11.94
CA THR A 220 -16.76 19.50 -10.89
C THR A 220 -16.00 18.99 -9.67
N SER A 221 -16.60 19.17 -8.51
CA SER A 221 -16.14 18.61 -7.26
C SER A 221 -17.33 18.15 -6.41
N ALA A 222 -17.07 17.28 -5.44
CA ALA A 222 -18.05 16.93 -4.42
C ALA A 222 -17.38 16.74 -3.08
N SER A 223 -18.01 17.28 -2.03
CA SER A 223 -17.64 16.97 -0.66
C SER A 223 -18.26 15.64 -0.25
N VAL A 224 -17.44 14.74 0.28
CA VAL A 224 -17.87 13.44 0.78
C VAL A 224 -17.36 13.22 2.20
N ARG A 225 -18.10 12.42 2.96
CA ARG A 225 -17.65 11.98 4.27
C ARG A 225 -16.58 10.92 4.07
N CYS A 226 -15.35 11.23 4.46
CA CYS A 226 -14.21 10.34 4.35
C CYS A 226 -14.29 9.29 5.46
N HIS A 227 -14.35 8.02 5.04
CA HIS A 227 -14.13 6.86 5.89
C HIS A 227 -12.85 6.11 5.52
N ASN A 228 -12.44 6.24 4.27
CA ASN A 228 -11.27 5.62 3.68
C ASN A 228 -10.96 6.37 2.38
N ILE A 229 -9.70 6.80 2.21
CA ILE A 229 -9.25 7.55 1.03
C ILE A 229 -9.59 6.84 -0.29
N THR A 230 -9.56 5.50 -0.31
CA THR A 230 -9.92 4.73 -1.52
C THR A 230 -11.38 4.91 -1.92
N GLU A 231 -12.30 5.12 -0.96
CA GLU A 231 -13.71 5.38 -1.27
C GLU A 231 -13.90 6.77 -1.88
N ASP A 232 -13.09 7.74 -1.45
CA ASP A 232 -13.11 9.11 -1.97
C ASP A 232 -12.49 9.18 -3.37
N GLU A 233 -11.40 8.45 -3.61
CA GLU A 233 -10.80 8.28 -4.95
C GLU A 233 -11.78 7.58 -5.92
N GLU A 234 -12.53 6.58 -5.44
CA GLU A 234 -13.61 5.95 -6.23
C GLU A 234 -14.72 6.93 -6.60
N THR A 235 -15.04 7.85 -5.67
CA THR A 235 -16.01 8.93 -5.86
C THR A 235 -15.51 9.93 -6.91
N ALA A 236 -14.22 10.29 -6.90
CA ALA A 236 -13.64 11.16 -7.91
C ALA A 236 -13.73 10.58 -9.33
N ILE A 237 -13.45 9.27 -9.48
CA ILE A 237 -13.69 8.56 -10.74
C ILE A 237 -15.18 8.59 -11.12
N ALA A 238 -16.09 8.33 -10.17
CA ALA A 238 -17.53 8.32 -10.43
C ALA A 238 -18.04 9.69 -10.90
N LEU A 239 -17.54 10.79 -10.32
CA LEU A 239 -17.85 12.15 -10.73
C LEU A 239 -17.45 12.41 -12.18
N ALA A 240 -16.27 11.95 -12.60
CA ALA A 240 -15.82 12.12 -13.98
C ALA A 240 -16.68 11.29 -14.96
N LEU A 241 -17.03 10.05 -14.62
CA LEU A 241 -17.94 9.25 -15.44
C LEU A 241 -19.33 9.90 -15.54
N ALA A 242 -19.88 10.36 -14.41
CA ALA A 242 -21.15 11.08 -14.36
C ALA A 242 -21.15 12.35 -15.21
N LEU A 243 -20.07 13.12 -15.18
CA LEU A 243 -19.88 14.29 -16.05
C LEU A 243 -19.96 13.88 -17.52
N GLY A 244 -19.30 12.79 -17.89
CA GLY A 244 -19.32 12.26 -19.25
C GLY A 244 -20.70 11.77 -19.68
N TYR A 245 -21.45 11.09 -18.82
CA TYR A 245 -22.84 10.69 -19.10
C TYR A 245 -23.76 11.88 -19.32
N ARG A 246 -23.70 12.90 -18.45
CA ARG A 246 -24.51 14.12 -18.55
C ARG A 246 -24.22 14.92 -19.82
N HIS A 247 -22.97 14.94 -20.27
CA HIS A 247 -22.57 15.60 -21.52
C HIS A 247 -22.59 14.68 -22.74
N GLN A 248 -23.11 13.45 -22.60
CA GLN A 248 -23.19 12.44 -23.66
C GLN A 248 -21.86 12.22 -24.39
N ARG A 249 -20.75 12.17 -23.63
CA ARG A 249 -19.39 12.18 -24.18
C ARG A 249 -18.50 11.14 -23.51
N SER A 250 -17.81 10.35 -24.34
CA SER A 250 -16.76 9.44 -23.90
C SER A 250 -15.55 10.19 -23.37
N LEU A 251 -15.13 9.86 -22.13
CA LEU A 251 -14.02 10.51 -21.43
C LEU A 251 -12.87 9.54 -21.17
N THR A 252 -11.64 10.06 -21.17
CA THR A 252 -10.46 9.39 -20.64
C THR A 252 -10.16 9.94 -19.25
N VAL A 253 -10.34 9.13 -18.23
CA VAL A 253 -10.13 9.48 -16.82
C VAL A 253 -8.77 8.97 -16.38
N LEU A 254 -7.91 9.88 -15.93
CA LEU A 254 -6.58 9.62 -15.41
C LEU A 254 -6.60 9.75 -13.88
N THR A 255 -6.16 8.72 -13.18
CA THR A 255 -6.15 8.66 -11.70
C THR A 255 -4.87 8.01 -11.22
N ASP A 256 -4.39 8.44 -10.05
CA ASP A 256 -3.28 7.84 -9.31
C ASP A 256 -3.71 6.80 -8.28
N SER A 257 -5.02 6.57 -8.13
CA SER A 257 -5.51 5.49 -7.28
C SER A 257 -5.49 4.14 -7.99
N GLN A 258 -4.45 3.36 -7.69
CA GLN A 258 -4.40 1.96 -8.11
C GLN A 258 -5.54 1.15 -7.47
N ALA A 259 -5.87 1.45 -6.22
CA ALA A 259 -6.89 0.73 -5.46
C ALA A 259 -8.29 0.95 -6.06
N ALA A 260 -8.67 2.20 -6.35
CA ALA A 260 -9.92 2.52 -7.02
C ALA A 260 -10.02 1.83 -8.39
N CYS A 261 -8.95 1.88 -9.21
CA CYS A 261 -8.94 1.18 -10.50
C CYS A 261 -9.22 -0.32 -10.36
N ARG A 262 -8.63 -1.00 -9.36
CA ARG A 262 -8.90 -2.43 -9.11
C ARG A 262 -10.35 -2.70 -8.73
N ASN A 263 -10.96 -1.78 -8.00
CA ASN A 263 -12.35 -1.90 -7.55
C ASN A 263 -13.33 -1.70 -8.70
N TYR A 264 -13.06 -0.75 -9.60
CA TYR A 264 -13.79 -0.60 -10.86
C TYR A 264 -13.62 -1.81 -11.80
N ILE A 265 -12.42 -2.42 -11.88
CA ILE A 265 -12.20 -3.67 -12.64
C ILE A 265 -13.06 -4.80 -12.08
N LYS A 266 -13.18 -4.89 -10.75
CA LYS A 266 -14.01 -5.91 -10.06
C LYS A 266 -15.50 -5.62 -10.12
N GLY A 267 -15.92 -4.46 -10.63
CA GLY A 267 -17.32 -4.02 -10.59
C GLY A 267 -17.85 -3.78 -9.18
N ARG A 268 -16.99 -3.46 -8.20
CA ARG A 268 -17.40 -3.26 -6.80
C ARG A 268 -16.79 -2.00 -6.18
N ILE A 269 -17.60 -0.99 -5.95
CA ILE A 269 -17.18 0.35 -5.48
C ILE A 269 -17.92 0.77 -4.20
N SER A 270 -17.50 1.89 -3.62
CA SER A 270 -18.14 2.52 -2.47
C SER A 270 -19.58 2.96 -2.78
N GLN A 271 -20.43 3.01 -1.75
CA GLN A 271 -21.81 3.47 -1.89
C GLN A 271 -21.92 4.92 -2.44
N PRO A 272 -21.11 5.90 -1.99
CA PRO A 272 -21.16 7.26 -2.53
C PRO A 272 -20.85 7.29 -4.04
N ALA A 273 -19.81 6.57 -4.47
CA ALA A 273 -19.46 6.47 -5.88
C ALA A 273 -20.58 5.83 -6.70
N LEU A 274 -21.21 4.76 -6.20
CA LEU A 274 -22.33 4.11 -6.88
C LEU A 274 -23.53 5.04 -7.04
N ASN A 275 -23.91 5.78 -5.99
CA ASN A 275 -25.03 6.72 -6.05
C ASN A 275 -24.82 7.81 -7.10
N ILE A 276 -23.59 8.31 -7.24
CA ILE A 276 -23.24 9.30 -8.26
C ILE A 276 -23.45 8.74 -9.67
N LEU A 277 -23.04 7.49 -9.91
CA LEU A 277 -23.22 6.84 -11.21
C LEU A 277 -24.68 6.62 -11.55
N LEU A 278 -25.47 6.07 -10.63
CA LEU A 278 -26.91 5.80 -10.84
C LEU A 278 -27.68 7.10 -11.14
N ASN A 279 -27.47 8.13 -10.33
CA ASN A 279 -28.14 9.42 -10.51
C ASN A 279 -27.79 10.09 -11.85
N ALA A 280 -26.61 9.83 -12.41
CA ALA A 280 -26.19 10.40 -13.68
C ALA A 280 -26.81 9.69 -14.90
N THR A 281 -27.18 8.41 -14.75
CA THR A 281 -27.81 7.62 -15.81
C THR A 281 -29.33 7.76 -15.81
N ASP A 282 -29.96 7.89 -14.64
CA ASP A 282 -31.42 8.07 -14.53
C ASP A 282 -31.90 9.37 -15.20
N THR A 283 -31.07 10.41 -15.23
CA THR A 283 -31.39 11.68 -15.91
C THR A 283 -31.40 11.60 -17.44
N GLY A 284 -31.01 10.47 -18.05
CA GLY A 284 -30.85 10.30 -19.48
C GLY A 284 -31.99 9.57 -20.21
N GLU A 285 -32.97 9.00 -19.51
CA GLU A 285 -34.00 8.13 -20.12
C GLU A 285 -35.17 8.87 -20.79
N HIS A 286 -35.22 10.21 -20.75
CA HIS A 286 -36.37 10.97 -21.25
C HIS A 286 -36.31 11.47 -22.70
N SER A 287 -35.28 11.14 -23.49
CA SER A 287 -35.22 11.61 -24.89
C SER A 287 -34.80 10.50 -25.86
N SER A 288 -35.81 9.85 -26.43
CA SER A 288 -35.71 8.92 -27.55
C SER A 288 -35.29 9.65 -28.84
N THR A 289 -33.99 9.67 -29.15
CA THR A 289 -33.43 9.66 -30.51
C THR A 289 -31.90 9.49 -30.41
N HIS A 290 -31.40 8.33 -30.83
CA HIS A 290 -29.98 8.05 -31.08
C HIS A 290 -29.00 8.42 -29.93
N THR A 291 -29.09 7.74 -28.79
CA THR A 291 -28.09 7.90 -27.72
C THR A 291 -26.72 7.41 -28.21
N PRO A 292 -25.69 8.28 -28.23
CA PRO A 292 -24.34 7.85 -28.60
C PRO A 292 -23.89 6.79 -27.61
N ARG A 293 -23.26 5.72 -28.11
CA ARG A 293 -22.70 4.66 -27.26
C ARG A 293 -21.51 5.24 -26.48
N ILE A 294 -21.76 5.68 -25.25
CA ILE A 294 -20.74 6.29 -24.39
C ILE A 294 -19.79 5.20 -23.89
N TRP A 295 -18.48 5.44 -24.04
CA TRP A 295 -17.45 4.49 -23.66
C TRP A 295 -16.27 5.18 -22.99
N HIS A 296 -16.27 5.20 -21.67
CA HIS A 296 -15.21 5.80 -20.87
C HIS A 296 -13.98 4.90 -20.77
N ARG A 297 -12.82 5.52 -20.62
CA ARG A 297 -11.56 4.81 -20.37
C ARG A 297 -10.94 5.33 -19.08
N ILE A 298 -10.71 4.44 -18.12
CA ILE A 298 -10.03 4.77 -16.86
C ILE A 298 -8.59 4.28 -16.95
N ILE A 299 -7.61 5.12 -16.65
CA ILE A 299 -6.20 4.79 -16.74
C ILE A 299 -5.50 5.14 -15.43
N TYR A 300 -4.88 4.12 -14.84
CA TYR A 300 -3.97 4.30 -13.72
C TYR A 300 -2.66 4.95 -14.19
N MET A 301 -2.39 6.11 -13.61
CA MET A 301 -1.17 6.89 -13.74
C MET A 301 -0.46 6.85 -12.38
N ASP A 302 0.67 6.17 -12.26
CA ASP A 302 1.43 6.09 -11.01
C ASP A 302 2.34 7.32 -10.89
N PRO A 303 1.96 8.40 -10.18
CA PRO A 303 2.88 9.49 -9.95
C PRO A 303 4.04 8.91 -9.13
N GLY A 304 5.28 9.17 -9.59
CA GLY A 304 6.44 9.03 -8.71
C GLY A 304 6.15 9.76 -7.40
N SER A 305 6.85 9.39 -6.33
CA SER A 305 6.66 9.80 -4.92
C SER A 305 6.59 11.32 -4.60
N HIS A 306 6.46 12.18 -5.59
CA HIS A 306 5.99 13.55 -5.51
C HIS A 306 4.57 13.63 -6.09
N GLY A 307 3.60 13.19 -5.29
CA GLY A 307 2.20 13.61 -5.47
C GLY A 307 2.12 15.14 -5.42
N ALA A 308 1.09 15.68 -6.05
CA ALA A 308 0.75 17.09 -6.12
C ALA A 308 0.36 17.71 -4.76
N GLY A 309 1.04 17.34 -3.67
CA GLY A 309 1.02 18.07 -2.41
C GLY A 309 1.99 19.24 -2.52
N GLY A 310 1.47 20.41 -2.85
CA GLY A 310 2.22 21.66 -2.77
C GLY A 310 2.92 21.76 -1.41
N LYS A 311 4.22 22.06 -1.42
CA LYS A 311 4.90 22.55 -0.23
C LYS A 311 4.13 23.77 0.28
N PRO A 312 3.80 23.88 1.58
CA PRO A 312 3.46 25.18 2.13
C PRO A 312 4.69 26.07 1.93
N GLY A 313 4.52 27.14 1.16
CA GLY A 313 5.53 28.17 0.98
C GLY A 313 5.94 28.71 2.35
N SER A 314 7.25 28.77 2.56
CA SER A 314 7.91 29.67 3.51
C SER A 314 7.55 31.12 3.21
#